data_AF-A0A5C6PCH4-F1
#
_entry.id   AF-A0A5C6PCH4-F1
#
_cell.length_a   1.000
_cell.length_b   1.000
_cell.length_c   1.000
_cell.angle_alpha   90.00
_cell.angle_beta   90.00
_cell.angle_gamma   90.00
#
_symmetry.space_group_name_H-M   'P 1'
#
loop_
_entity.id
_entity.type
_entity.pdbx_description
1 polymer ?
#
loop_
_entity_poly.entity_id
_entity_poly.type
_entity_poly.pdbx_seq_one_letter_code
_entity_poly.pdbx_strand_id
1 'polypeptide(L)'
;MAVQISKKRKFVSDGIFKAELNEFLTRELAEDGYSGVEVRVTPTRTEIIILATRTQNVLGEKGRRIRELTAVVQKRFGFPEGSVELYAEKVATRGLCAIAQAESLRYKLLGGLAVRRACYGVLRFIMESGAKGCEVVVSGKLRGQRAKSMKFVDGLMIHSGDPVNYYVDTAVRHVLLRQGVLGIKVKIMLPWDPTGKIGPKKPLPDHVSIVEPKEEILPTTPISEQKGAKPEVPVMPQGAPGDVTTRSGFGHAPSPGRGSPPQQQVQMSLPGYKTSEKISAPLSLVVQLNVGGHFYTTSLGTLRKYPDSKMAELFRGQSKLPTDAEGRYFIDRDGRQFGAILEFLRSDLLPTEDIREVHAEAVYYNIRPLIKHLEETPQLFGELVGRQQFLSRLPHYRENIEVLIRIARAEAVAARQSTIMICVLRTEEDLNVHENAISSLEADKESVVTFGPWKASPSVQDLLDCIKMDIEKQGYTLSIRSHNTEKSFLSRSYDFFYKVIFTWW
;
A
#
# COMPACT_ATOMS: atom_id res chain seq x y z
N MET A 1 -25.89 -40.61 -16.67
CA MET A 1 -24.46 -40.64 -16.26
C MET A 1 -24.10 -39.27 -15.73
N ALA A 2 -23.49 -39.18 -14.53
CA ALA A 2 -22.99 -37.90 -14.03
C ALA A 2 -21.94 -37.36 -15.01
N VAL A 3 -22.11 -36.13 -15.48
CA VAL A 3 -21.15 -35.50 -16.41
C VAL A 3 -19.80 -35.41 -15.70
N GLN A 4 -18.79 -36.10 -16.22
CA GLN A 4 -17.46 -36.09 -15.64
C GLN A 4 -16.75 -34.79 -16.01
N ILE A 5 -16.82 -33.80 -15.11
CA ILE A 5 -16.18 -32.49 -15.30
C ILE A 5 -14.76 -32.53 -14.72
N SER A 6 -13.78 -32.01 -15.47
CA SER A 6 -12.40 -31.86 -14.98
C SER A 6 -12.34 -30.96 -13.73
N LYS A 7 -11.37 -31.18 -12.84
CA LYS A 7 -11.23 -30.35 -11.62
C LYS A 7 -11.10 -28.86 -11.95
N LYS A 8 -10.33 -28.51 -12.98
CA LYS A 8 -10.17 -27.11 -13.44
C LYS A 8 -11.51 -26.48 -13.82
N ARG A 9 -12.30 -27.18 -14.67
CA ARG A 9 -13.63 -26.70 -15.09
C ARG A 9 -14.60 -26.63 -13.93
N LYS A 10 -14.52 -27.56 -12.96
CA LYS A 10 -15.34 -27.53 -11.75
C LYS A 10 -15.11 -26.24 -10.94
N PHE A 11 -13.86 -25.92 -10.61
CA PHE A 11 -13.56 -24.69 -9.85
C PHE A 11 -14.00 -23.41 -10.58
N VAL A 12 -13.83 -23.36 -11.90
CA VAL A 12 -14.31 -22.23 -12.70
C VAL A 12 -15.84 -22.14 -12.67
N SER A 13 -16.55 -23.26 -12.82
CA SER A 13 -18.01 -23.31 -12.73
C SER A 13 -18.52 -22.86 -11.36
N ASP A 14 -17.89 -23.33 -10.28
CA ASP A 14 -18.24 -22.95 -8.91
C ASP A 14 -17.98 -21.44 -8.65
N GLY A 15 -16.92 -20.90 -9.24
CA GLY A 15 -16.60 -19.46 -9.20
C GLY A 15 -17.62 -18.61 -9.97
N ILE A 16 -18.03 -19.05 -11.17
CA ILE A 16 -19.07 -18.37 -11.96
C ILE A 16 -20.41 -18.40 -11.22
N PHE A 17 -20.77 -19.54 -10.63
CA PHE A 17 -21.95 -19.68 -9.80
C PHE A 17 -21.96 -18.66 -8.65
N LYS A 18 -20.86 -18.55 -7.90
CA LYS A 18 -20.74 -17.58 -6.80
C LYS A 18 -20.82 -16.13 -7.30
N ALA A 19 -20.20 -15.82 -8.44
CA ALA A 19 -20.21 -14.47 -9.01
C ALA A 19 -21.62 -14.06 -9.47
N GLU A 20 -22.33 -14.94 -10.19
CA GLU A 20 -23.71 -14.69 -10.65
C GLU A 20 -24.67 -14.55 -9.47
N LEU A 21 -24.56 -15.43 -8.47
CA LEU A 21 -25.38 -15.37 -7.25
C LEU A 21 -25.14 -14.06 -6.47
N ASN A 22 -23.88 -13.66 -6.31
CA ASN A 22 -23.53 -12.42 -5.61
C ASN A 22 -24.07 -11.18 -6.34
N GLU A 23 -23.98 -11.14 -7.67
CA GLU A 23 -24.51 -10.03 -8.47
C GLU A 23 -26.04 -9.96 -8.41
N PHE A 24 -26.72 -11.10 -8.53
CA PHE A 24 -28.18 -11.19 -8.38
C PHE A 24 -28.65 -10.66 -7.03
N LEU A 25 -28.06 -11.16 -5.93
CA LEU A 25 -28.42 -10.75 -4.58
C LEU A 25 -28.04 -9.29 -4.30
N THR A 26 -26.93 -8.79 -4.86
CA THR A 26 -26.54 -7.39 -4.73
C THR A 26 -27.59 -6.45 -5.33
N ARG A 27 -28.22 -6.84 -6.45
CA ARG A 27 -29.27 -6.03 -7.08
C ARG A 27 -30.58 -6.11 -6.32
N GLU A 28 -31.02 -7.32 -5.97
CA GLU A 28 -32.32 -7.57 -5.36
C GLU A 28 -32.38 -7.09 -3.89
N LEU A 29 -31.29 -7.27 -3.13
CA LEU A 29 -31.22 -6.96 -1.69
C LEU A 29 -30.43 -5.67 -1.40
N ALA A 30 -30.22 -4.82 -2.41
CA ALA A 30 -29.53 -3.54 -2.24
C ALA A 30 -30.19 -2.69 -1.14
N GLU A 31 -31.53 -2.62 -1.16
CA GLU A 31 -32.34 -1.87 -0.20
C GLU A 31 -32.31 -2.44 1.21
N ASP A 32 -31.92 -3.69 1.41
CA ASP A 32 -31.90 -4.35 2.71
C ASP A 32 -30.52 -4.35 3.37
N GLY A 33 -29.56 -3.70 2.71
CA GLY A 33 -28.18 -3.61 3.15
C GLY A 33 -27.50 -4.98 3.10
N TYR A 34 -27.54 -5.61 1.93
CA TYR A 34 -26.74 -6.76 1.57
C TYR A 34 -25.24 -6.48 1.77
N SER A 35 -24.51 -7.45 2.31
CA SER A 35 -23.08 -7.38 2.56
C SER A 35 -22.30 -8.41 1.77
N GLY A 36 -22.86 -9.61 1.58
CA GLY A 36 -22.18 -10.70 0.87
C GLY A 36 -22.93 -12.02 1.00
N VAL A 37 -22.36 -13.06 0.37
CA VAL A 37 -22.91 -14.42 0.38
C VAL A 37 -21.81 -15.45 0.62
N GLU A 38 -22.11 -16.41 1.49
CA GLU A 38 -21.28 -17.59 1.71
C GLU A 38 -22.05 -18.83 1.22
N VAL A 39 -21.37 -19.69 0.46
CA VAL A 39 -21.96 -20.92 -0.06
C VAL A 39 -21.22 -22.08 0.58
N ARG A 40 -21.96 -22.95 1.28
CA ARG A 40 -21.46 -24.19 1.85
C ARG A 40 -22.10 -25.36 1.10
N VAL A 41 -21.27 -26.10 0.39
CA VAL A 41 -21.72 -27.23 -0.43
C VAL A 41 -21.50 -28.52 0.38
N THR A 42 -22.59 -29.12 0.83
CA THR A 42 -22.61 -30.48 1.39
C THR A 42 -23.06 -31.45 0.29
N PRO A 43 -22.63 -32.73 0.28
CA PRO A 43 -23.02 -33.67 -0.78
C PRO A 43 -24.53 -33.82 -0.99
N THR A 44 -25.33 -33.58 0.07
CA THR A 44 -26.79 -33.72 0.04
C THR A 44 -27.51 -32.37 -0.14
N ARG A 45 -26.95 -31.27 0.36
CA ARG A 45 -27.59 -29.94 0.38
C ARG A 45 -26.57 -28.83 0.16
N THR A 46 -26.99 -27.79 -0.53
CA THR A 46 -26.22 -26.56 -0.70
C THR A 46 -26.85 -25.48 0.18
N GLU A 47 -26.11 -25.04 1.18
CA GLU A 47 -26.52 -23.99 2.09
C GLU A 47 -25.97 -22.65 1.60
N ILE A 48 -26.84 -21.68 1.37
CA ILE A 48 -26.50 -20.34 0.92
C ILE A 48 -26.81 -19.37 2.06
N ILE A 49 -25.77 -18.82 2.67
CA ILE A 49 -25.88 -17.90 3.79
C ILE A 49 -25.76 -16.46 3.26
N ILE A 50 -26.85 -15.72 3.34
CA ILE A 50 -26.95 -14.32 2.97
C ILE A 50 -26.57 -13.46 4.17
N LEU A 51 -25.50 -12.70 4.05
CA LEU A 51 -25.05 -11.74 5.06
C LEU A 51 -25.69 -10.39 4.77
N ALA A 52 -26.57 -9.93 5.67
CA ALA A 52 -27.29 -8.67 5.52
C ALA A 52 -27.38 -7.89 6.84
N THR A 53 -27.60 -6.58 6.73
CA THR A 53 -27.79 -5.73 7.92
C THR A 53 -29.22 -5.81 8.48
N ARG A 54 -30.22 -5.91 7.60
CA ARG A 54 -31.65 -6.03 7.94
C ARG A 54 -32.20 -7.41 7.54
N THR A 55 -31.93 -8.43 8.35
CA THR A 55 -32.36 -9.82 8.05
C THR A 55 -33.87 -9.98 7.95
N GLN A 56 -34.65 -9.23 8.73
CA GLN A 56 -36.13 -9.32 8.71
C GLN A 56 -36.72 -8.98 7.34
N ASN A 57 -36.18 -7.97 6.65
CA ASN A 57 -36.65 -7.60 5.32
C ASN A 57 -36.24 -8.61 4.24
N VAL A 58 -35.08 -9.26 4.42
CA VAL A 58 -34.60 -10.32 3.53
C VAL A 58 -35.51 -11.56 3.64
N LEU A 59 -35.96 -11.90 4.85
CA LEU A 59 -36.95 -12.96 5.06
C LEU A 59 -38.32 -12.57 4.44
N GLY A 60 -38.72 -11.32 4.61
CA GLY A 60 -40.03 -10.81 4.21
C GLY A 60 -41.17 -11.34 5.09
N GLU A 61 -42.41 -11.05 4.70
CA GLU A 61 -43.60 -11.45 5.47
C GLU A 61 -43.70 -12.98 5.59
N LYS A 62 -43.64 -13.50 6.83
CA LYS A 62 -43.69 -14.94 7.12
C LYS A 62 -42.70 -15.78 6.30
N GLY A 63 -41.55 -15.21 5.94
CA GLY A 63 -40.54 -15.88 5.12
C GLY A 63 -40.90 -16.02 3.64
N ARG A 64 -41.87 -15.24 3.13
CA ARG A 64 -42.29 -15.29 1.72
C ARG A 64 -41.14 -14.96 0.78
N ARG A 65 -40.41 -13.87 1.03
CA ARG A 65 -39.36 -13.36 0.14
C ARG A 65 -38.19 -14.33 0.03
N ILE A 66 -37.74 -14.90 1.15
CA ILE A 66 -36.67 -15.89 1.14
C ILE A 66 -37.07 -17.18 0.39
N ARG A 67 -38.33 -17.62 0.49
CA ARG A 67 -38.84 -18.76 -0.30
C ARG A 67 -38.89 -18.46 -1.79
N GLU A 68 -39.28 -17.25 -2.18
CA GLU A 68 -39.26 -16.79 -3.57
C GLU A 68 -37.82 -16.77 -4.11
N LEU A 69 -36.86 -16.24 -3.34
CA LEU A 69 -35.44 -16.27 -3.68
C LEU A 69 -34.91 -17.70 -3.84
N THR A 70 -35.24 -18.61 -2.91
CA THR A 70 -34.87 -20.03 -3.02
C THR A 70 -35.41 -20.65 -4.31
N ALA A 71 -36.67 -20.39 -4.66
CA ALA A 71 -37.28 -20.93 -5.87
C ALA A 71 -36.61 -20.40 -7.15
N VAL A 72 -36.25 -19.11 -7.18
CA VAL A 72 -35.53 -18.50 -8.32
C VAL A 72 -34.14 -19.10 -8.46
N VAL A 73 -33.37 -19.19 -7.37
CA VAL A 73 -32.02 -19.78 -7.38
C VAL A 73 -32.08 -21.25 -7.80
N GLN A 74 -33.02 -22.02 -7.25
CA GLN A 74 -33.19 -23.43 -7.60
C GLN A 74 -33.48 -23.62 -9.10
N LYS A 75 -34.43 -22.85 -9.65
CA LYS A 75 -34.82 -22.95 -11.08
C LYS A 75 -33.72 -22.44 -12.01
N ARG A 76 -33.03 -21.35 -11.66
CA ARG A 76 -31.97 -20.75 -12.48
C ARG A 76 -30.77 -21.67 -12.64
N PHE A 77 -30.34 -22.31 -11.56
CA PHE A 77 -29.14 -23.16 -11.54
C PHE A 77 -29.44 -24.65 -11.73
N GLY A 78 -30.70 -25.03 -11.94
CA GLY A 78 -31.09 -26.41 -12.23
C GLY A 78 -30.89 -27.37 -11.05
N PHE A 79 -31.04 -26.88 -9.82
CA PHE A 79 -30.93 -27.72 -8.63
C PHE A 79 -32.20 -28.58 -8.43
N PRO A 80 -32.07 -29.84 -7.97
CA PRO A 80 -33.22 -30.64 -7.60
C PRO A 80 -33.98 -30.02 -6.43
N GLU A 81 -35.29 -30.25 -6.36
CA GLU A 81 -36.14 -29.65 -5.33
C GLU A 81 -35.70 -30.06 -3.92
N GLY A 82 -35.59 -29.08 -3.02
CA GLY A 82 -35.14 -29.30 -1.64
C GLY A 82 -33.64 -29.51 -1.45
N SER A 83 -32.82 -29.36 -2.51
CA SER A 83 -31.35 -29.44 -2.38
C SER A 83 -30.67 -28.11 -2.02
N VAL A 84 -31.39 -26.99 -2.13
CA VAL A 84 -30.86 -25.65 -1.82
C VAL A 84 -31.64 -25.03 -0.69
N GLU A 85 -30.93 -24.53 0.32
CA GLU A 85 -31.50 -23.84 1.46
C GLU A 85 -30.82 -22.47 1.63
N LEU A 86 -31.62 -21.41 1.76
CA LEU A 86 -31.13 -20.06 2.01
C LEU A 86 -31.31 -19.71 3.49
N TYR A 87 -30.24 -19.21 4.10
CA TYR A 87 -30.22 -18.67 5.45
C TYR A 87 -29.90 -17.18 5.40
N ALA A 88 -30.47 -16.38 6.31
CA ALA A 88 -30.12 -14.97 6.45
C ALA A 88 -29.45 -14.75 7.80
N GLU A 89 -28.18 -14.33 7.76
CA GLU A 89 -27.40 -14.00 8.94
C GLU A 89 -27.14 -12.50 9.02
N LYS A 90 -27.12 -12.00 10.26
CA LYS A 90 -26.86 -10.58 10.52
C LYS A 90 -25.35 -10.35 10.57
N VAL A 91 -24.88 -9.38 9.79
CA VAL A 91 -23.48 -8.92 9.87
C VAL A 91 -23.18 -8.38 11.28
N ALA A 92 -22.11 -8.86 11.90
CA ALA A 92 -21.73 -8.48 13.26
C ALA A 92 -21.56 -6.96 13.44
N THR A 93 -20.74 -6.34 12.60
CA THR A 93 -20.43 -4.90 12.63
C THR A 93 -20.72 -4.24 11.29
N ARG A 94 -21.95 -3.74 11.10
CA ARG A 94 -22.38 -3.13 9.82
C ARG A 94 -21.51 -1.94 9.37
N GLY A 95 -20.86 -1.24 10.31
CA GLY A 95 -20.02 -0.08 10.02
C GLY A 95 -18.69 -0.41 9.37
N LEU A 96 -18.20 -1.65 9.54
CA LEU A 96 -16.92 -2.11 8.98
C LEU A 96 -17.06 -2.72 7.58
N CYS A 97 -18.29 -2.97 7.11
CA CYS A 97 -18.55 -3.49 5.77
C CYS A 97 -18.65 -2.35 4.73
N ALA A 98 -17.76 -2.33 3.74
CA ALA A 98 -17.73 -1.29 2.73
C ALA A 98 -18.97 -1.31 1.83
N ILE A 99 -19.47 -2.49 1.47
CA ILE A 99 -20.65 -2.65 0.60
C ILE A 99 -21.89 -2.06 1.28
N ALA A 100 -22.14 -2.41 2.54
CA ALA A 100 -23.28 -1.92 3.29
C ALA A 100 -23.23 -0.38 3.46
N GLN A 101 -22.04 0.19 3.68
CA GLN A 101 -21.86 1.63 3.77
C GLN A 101 -22.02 2.34 2.42
N ALA A 102 -21.56 1.73 1.32
CA ALA A 102 -21.74 2.26 -0.03
C ALA A 102 -23.21 2.28 -0.45
N GLU A 103 -23.98 1.23 -0.16
CA GLU A 103 -25.44 1.21 -0.39
C GLU A 103 -26.15 2.22 0.51
N SER A 104 -25.77 2.33 1.79
CA SER A 104 -26.34 3.36 2.68
C SER A 104 -26.10 4.78 2.14
N LEU A 105 -24.90 5.05 1.62
CA LEU A 105 -24.58 6.34 1.00
C LEU A 105 -25.40 6.56 -0.28
N ARG A 106 -25.57 5.53 -1.12
CA ARG A 106 -26.41 5.58 -2.32
C ARG A 106 -27.85 6.00 -1.99
N TYR A 107 -28.49 5.35 -1.02
CA TYR A 107 -29.87 5.70 -0.63
C TYR A 107 -29.98 7.08 0.02
N LYS A 108 -28.98 7.52 0.79
CA LYS A 108 -28.95 8.90 1.33
C LYS A 108 -28.90 9.94 0.21
N LEU A 109 -28.13 9.68 -0.85
CA LEU A 109 -28.04 10.57 -2.01
C LEU A 109 -29.32 10.54 -2.86
N LEU A 110 -29.92 9.36 -3.06
CA LEU A 110 -31.22 9.23 -3.72
C LEU A 110 -32.34 9.93 -2.94
N GLY A 111 -32.29 9.88 -1.61
CA GLY A 111 -33.21 10.59 -0.71
C GLY A 111 -33.02 12.11 -0.70
N GLY A 112 -32.16 12.68 -1.56
CA GLY A 112 -31.97 14.12 -1.71
C GLY A 112 -31.07 14.76 -0.64
N LEU A 113 -30.37 13.97 0.17
CA LEU A 113 -29.43 14.51 1.15
C LEU A 113 -28.21 15.12 0.45
N ALA A 114 -27.79 16.31 0.89
CA ALA A 114 -26.62 16.98 0.33
C ALA A 114 -25.36 16.10 0.42
N VAL A 115 -24.57 16.04 -0.67
CA VAL A 115 -23.43 15.11 -0.82
C VAL A 115 -22.45 15.18 0.33
N ARG A 116 -22.01 16.38 0.74
CA ARG A 116 -21.09 16.56 1.87
C ARG A 116 -21.68 16.03 3.17
N ARG A 117 -22.96 16.35 3.45
CA ARG A 117 -23.65 15.89 4.66
C ARG A 117 -23.79 14.37 4.69
N ALA A 118 -24.12 13.75 3.55
CA ALA A 118 -24.23 12.31 3.42
C ALA A 118 -22.87 11.62 3.64
N CYS A 119 -21.79 12.15 3.04
CA CYS A 119 -20.45 11.58 3.15
C CYS A 119 -19.90 11.68 4.58
N TYR A 120 -19.96 12.86 5.22
CA TYR A 120 -19.51 13.01 6.61
C TYR A 120 -20.32 12.15 7.59
N GLY A 121 -21.63 11.99 7.34
CA GLY A 121 -22.46 11.10 8.16
C GLY A 121 -22.07 9.62 8.05
N VAL A 122 -21.63 9.16 6.87
CA VAL A 122 -21.13 7.78 6.69
C VAL A 122 -19.72 7.62 7.23
N LEU A 123 -18.82 8.57 6.93
CA LEU A 123 -17.43 8.58 7.41
C LEU A 123 -17.37 8.56 8.94
N ARG A 124 -18.15 9.41 9.61
CA ARG A 124 -18.23 9.42 11.08
C ARG A 124 -18.75 8.11 11.63
N PHE A 125 -19.78 7.53 11.01
CA PHE A 125 -20.35 6.24 11.43
C PHE A 125 -19.34 5.09 11.29
N ILE A 126 -18.49 5.10 10.26
CA ILE A 126 -17.43 4.10 10.05
C ILE A 126 -16.36 4.22 11.15
N MET A 127 -15.92 5.44 11.45
CA MET A 127 -14.93 5.69 12.51
C MET A 127 -15.48 5.35 13.91
N GLU A 128 -16.74 5.71 14.21
CA GLU A 128 -17.43 5.33 15.46
C GLU A 128 -17.61 3.82 15.60
N SER A 129 -17.64 3.09 14.48
CA SER A 129 -17.71 1.61 14.47
C SER A 129 -16.35 0.94 14.70
N GLY A 130 -15.28 1.71 14.91
CA GLY A 130 -13.94 1.20 15.26
C GLY A 130 -13.03 0.91 14.07
N ALA A 131 -13.27 1.50 12.89
CA ALA A 131 -12.33 1.41 11.79
C ALA A 131 -11.02 2.15 12.11
N LYS A 132 -9.88 1.67 11.61
CA LYS A 132 -8.59 2.39 11.71
C LYS A 132 -8.55 3.64 10.83
N GLY A 133 -9.28 3.61 9.73
CA GLY A 133 -9.50 4.74 8.86
C GLY A 133 -10.46 4.41 7.73
N CYS A 134 -10.91 5.44 7.03
CA CYS A 134 -11.82 5.30 5.91
C CYS A 134 -11.61 6.39 4.86
N GLU A 135 -11.94 6.05 3.63
CA GLU A 135 -11.90 6.95 2.48
C GLU A 135 -13.20 6.81 1.69
N VAL A 136 -13.95 7.89 1.56
CA VAL A 136 -15.17 7.97 0.76
C VAL A 136 -14.93 8.94 -0.38
N VAL A 137 -15.08 8.46 -1.61
CA VAL A 137 -14.95 9.26 -2.84
C VAL A 137 -16.29 9.27 -3.57
N VAL A 138 -16.78 10.47 -3.87
CA VAL A 138 -17.97 10.67 -4.71
C VAL A 138 -17.57 11.43 -5.95
N SER A 139 -17.78 10.83 -7.11
CA SER A 139 -17.35 11.33 -8.41
C SER A 139 -18.53 11.43 -9.39
N GLY A 140 -18.55 12.47 -10.22
CA GLY A 140 -19.58 12.68 -11.23
C GLY A 140 -20.05 14.13 -11.31
N LYS A 141 -21.23 14.37 -11.89
CA LYS A 141 -21.78 15.73 -12.05
C LYS A 141 -22.33 16.26 -10.73
N LEU A 142 -21.59 17.17 -10.09
CA LEU A 142 -21.96 17.78 -8.81
C LEU A 142 -22.31 19.25 -9.00
N ARG A 143 -23.61 19.60 -8.88
CA ARG A 143 -24.17 20.97 -8.93
C ARG A 143 -23.86 21.75 -10.23
N GLY A 144 -23.24 21.14 -11.24
CA GLY A 144 -22.88 21.76 -12.51
C GLY A 144 -22.61 20.73 -13.61
N GLN A 145 -22.40 21.20 -14.85
CA GLN A 145 -22.24 20.33 -16.02
C GLN A 145 -20.91 19.56 -16.05
N ARG A 146 -19.85 20.16 -15.50
CA ARG A 146 -18.52 19.54 -15.42
C ARG A 146 -18.47 18.54 -14.27
N ALA A 147 -17.92 17.36 -14.53
CA ALA A 147 -17.69 16.35 -13.50
C ALA A 147 -16.68 16.84 -12.45
N LYS A 148 -16.92 16.48 -11.19
CA LYS A 148 -16.06 16.75 -10.04
C LYS A 148 -15.91 15.46 -9.22
N SER A 149 -14.78 15.34 -8.53
CA SER A 149 -14.54 14.26 -7.56
C SER A 149 -14.31 14.88 -6.19
N MET A 150 -15.11 14.50 -5.21
CA MET A 150 -14.94 14.89 -3.81
C MET A 150 -14.42 13.69 -3.03
N LYS A 151 -13.27 13.88 -2.36
CA LYS A 151 -12.62 12.87 -1.53
C LYS A 151 -12.75 13.27 -0.06
N PHE A 152 -13.23 12.36 0.76
CA PHE A 152 -13.37 12.51 2.21
C PHE A 152 -12.55 11.40 2.87
N VAL A 153 -11.59 11.76 3.72
CA VAL A 153 -10.66 10.82 4.36
C VAL A 153 -10.65 11.09 5.85
N ASP A 154 -10.55 10.04 6.65
CA ASP A 154 -10.34 10.11 8.09
C ASP A 154 -9.56 8.87 8.57
N GLY A 155 -8.70 9.03 9.58
CA GLY A 155 -7.83 7.98 10.10
C GLY A 155 -6.70 7.51 9.17
N LEU A 156 -6.20 6.30 9.41
CA LEU A 156 -5.10 5.67 8.67
C LEU A 156 -5.62 4.90 7.44
N MET A 157 -4.94 5.03 6.29
CA MET A 157 -5.28 4.28 5.08
C MET A 157 -4.02 3.83 4.32
N ILE A 158 -3.84 2.52 4.20
CA ILE A 158 -2.76 1.92 3.39
C ILE A 158 -3.19 1.79 1.92
N HIS A 159 -2.23 1.92 1.01
CA HIS A 159 -2.48 1.93 -0.45
C HIS A 159 -1.66 0.91 -1.25
N SER A 160 -0.59 0.36 -0.66
CA SER A 160 0.37 -0.50 -1.34
C SER A 160 0.69 -1.75 -0.53
N GLY A 161 1.13 -2.79 -1.24
CA GLY A 161 1.53 -4.08 -0.66
C GLY A 161 0.37 -5.04 -0.42
N ASP A 162 0.72 -6.28 -0.09
CA ASP A 162 -0.25 -7.34 0.21
C ASP A 162 -1.21 -7.03 1.38
N PRO A 163 -0.82 -6.27 2.44
CA PRO A 163 -1.75 -5.92 3.51
C PRO A 163 -3.06 -5.27 3.06
N VAL A 164 -3.06 -4.55 1.94
CA VAL A 164 -4.28 -3.92 1.39
C VAL A 164 -5.36 -4.96 1.10
N ASN A 165 -4.99 -6.16 0.63
CA ASN A 165 -5.94 -7.20 0.22
C ASN A 165 -6.83 -7.72 1.36
N TYR A 166 -6.36 -7.66 2.61
CA TYR A 166 -7.07 -8.18 3.77
C TYR A 166 -7.33 -7.14 4.88
N TYR A 167 -6.65 -5.99 4.88
CA TYR A 167 -6.96 -4.88 5.77
C TYR A 167 -7.96 -3.89 5.19
N VAL A 168 -8.03 -3.73 3.86
CA VAL A 168 -8.86 -2.69 3.25
C VAL A 168 -10.03 -3.33 2.52
N ASP A 169 -11.23 -3.17 3.09
CA ASP A 169 -12.47 -3.51 2.39
C ASP A 169 -12.87 -2.35 1.46
N THR A 170 -13.24 -2.67 0.21
CA THR A 170 -13.55 -1.66 -0.80
C THR A 170 -14.85 -1.97 -1.53
N ALA A 171 -15.65 -0.93 -1.76
CA ALA A 171 -16.89 -1.05 -2.50
C ALA A 171 -17.07 0.13 -3.46
N VAL A 172 -17.52 -0.18 -4.69
CA VAL A 172 -17.87 0.81 -5.71
C VAL A 172 -19.34 0.64 -6.05
N ARG A 173 -20.10 1.75 -6.07
CA ARG A 173 -21.52 1.77 -6.40
C ARG A 173 -21.89 2.95 -7.30
N HIS A 174 -22.97 2.77 -8.06
CA HIS A 174 -23.50 3.79 -8.95
C HIS A 174 -24.82 4.33 -8.39
N VAL A 175 -24.98 5.64 -8.45
CA VAL A 175 -26.20 6.34 -8.04
C VAL A 175 -26.79 6.99 -9.28
N LEU A 176 -28.01 6.60 -9.65
CA LEU A 176 -28.72 7.21 -10.76
C LEU A 176 -29.48 8.45 -10.24
N LEU A 177 -29.01 9.63 -10.61
CA LEU A 177 -29.70 10.89 -10.36
C LEU A 177 -30.26 11.44 -11.67
N ARG A 178 -31.21 12.38 -11.59
CA ARG A 178 -31.83 13.02 -12.76
C ARG A 178 -30.83 13.67 -13.72
N GLN A 179 -29.68 14.16 -13.22
CA GLN A 179 -28.63 14.80 -14.04
C GLN A 179 -27.63 13.81 -14.66
N GLY A 180 -27.69 12.52 -14.29
CA GLY A 180 -26.75 11.48 -14.70
C GLY A 180 -26.32 10.59 -13.54
N VAL A 181 -25.25 9.82 -13.75
CA VAL A 181 -24.75 8.85 -12.76
C VAL A 181 -23.65 9.47 -11.90
N LEU A 182 -23.73 9.28 -10.58
CA LEU A 182 -22.62 9.49 -9.65
C LEU A 182 -21.98 8.13 -9.29
N GLY A 183 -20.65 8.11 -9.23
CA GLY A 183 -19.87 6.99 -8.71
C GLY A 183 -19.50 7.22 -7.25
N ILE A 184 -19.83 6.24 -6.40
CA ILE A 184 -19.39 6.15 -5.01
C ILE A 184 -18.26 5.12 -4.95
N LYS A 185 -17.18 5.45 -4.25
CA LYS A 185 -16.15 4.50 -3.83
C LYS A 185 -15.91 4.65 -2.34
N VAL A 186 -16.10 3.59 -1.57
CA VAL A 186 -15.84 3.53 -0.13
C VAL A 186 -14.69 2.56 0.11
N LYS A 187 -13.68 2.98 0.87
CA LYS A 187 -12.61 2.14 1.40
C LYS A 187 -12.63 2.21 2.92
N ILE A 188 -12.54 1.07 3.59
CA ILE A 188 -12.52 0.97 5.04
C ILE A 188 -11.30 0.16 5.45
N MET A 189 -10.40 0.75 6.23
CA MET A 189 -9.28 0.04 6.84
C MET A 189 -9.76 -0.61 8.14
N LEU A 190 -9.82 -1.94 8.14
CA LEU A 190 -10.25 -2.75 9.25
C LEU A 190 -9.25 -2.67 10.42
N PRO A 191 -9.73 -2.75 11.67
CA PRO A 191 -8.84 -2.91 12.82
C PRO A 191 -8.19 -4.29 12.82
N TRP A 192 -6.99 -4.38 13.39
CA TRP A 192 -6.36 -5.67 13.67
C TRP A 192 -7.04 -6.29 14.88
N ASP A 193 -7.44 -7.56 14.76
CA ASP A 193 -8.12 -8.30 15.83
C ASP A 193 -7.56 -9.73 15.89
N PRO A 194 -6.91 -10.13 17.01
CA PRO A 194 -6.40 -11.49 17.18
C PRO A 194 -7.47 -12.58 17.03
N THR A 195 -8.72 -12.27 17.37
CA THR A 195 -9.83 -13.24 17.26
C THR A 195 -10.30 -13.43 15.82
N GLY A 196 -10.05 -12.45 14.95
CA GLY A 196 -10.41 -12.47 13.54
C GLY A 196 -11.90 -12.27 13.26
N LYS A 197 -12.65 -11.65 14.18
CA LYS A 197 -14.10 -11.42 14.00
C LYS A 197 -14.39 -10.13 13.27
N ILE A 198 -13.69 -9.06 13.62
CA ILE A 198 -13.92 -7.71 13.07
C ILE A 198 -12.90 -7.31 12.00
N GLY A 199 -11.80 -8.04 11.89
CA GLY A 199 -10.71 -7.74 10.97
C GLY A 199 -9.70 -8.88 10.88
N PRO A 200 -8.56 -8.66 10.20
CA PRO A 200 -7.57 -9.69 9.98
C PRO A 200 -6.84 -10.10 11.27
N LYS A 201 -6.56 -11.41 11.39
CA LYS A 201 -5.78 -11.98 12.50
C LYS A 201 -4.31 -11.57 12.47
N LYS A 202 -3.75 -11.43 11.25
CA LYS A 202 -2.34 -11.10 11.04
C LYS A 202 -2.13 -9.61 11.31
N PRO A 203 -1.22 -9.21 12.22
CA PRO A 203 -0.87 -7.80 12.40
C PRO A 203 -0.24 -7.23 11.12
N LEU A 204 -0.09 -5.91 11.05
CA LEU A 204 0.64 -5.29 9.95
C LEU A 204 2.11 -5.78 9.98
N PRO A 205 2.75 -6.00 8.81
CA PRO A 205 4.11 -6.57 8.77
C PRO A 205 5.18 -5.72 9.47
N ASP A 206 4.95 -4.41 9.57
CA ASP A 206 5.82 -3.41 10.21
C ASP A 206 5.47 -3.18 11.70
N HIS A 207 4.37 -3.76 12.19
CA HIS A 207 3.93 -3.58 13.57
C HIS A 207 4.62 -4.58 14.52
N VAL A 208 5.64 -4.12 15.23
CA VAL A 208 6.35 -4.88 16.27
C VAL A 208 5.73 -4.61 17.64
N SER A 209 5.15 -5.65 18.26
CA SER A 209 4.63 -5.57 19.64
C SER A 209 5.73 -6.02 20.62
N ILE A 210 6.22 -5.09 21.43
CA ILE A 210 7.21 -5.39 22.48
C ILE A 210 6.44 -5.63 23.77
N VAL A 211 6.57 -6.84 24.34
CA VAL A 211 5.94 -7.19 25.62
C VAL A 211 6.80 -6.60 26.74
N GLU A 212 6.16 -5.88 27.66
CA GLU A 212 6.84 -5.35 28.84
C GLU A 212 7.36 -6.50 29.70
N PRO A 213 8.62 -6.43 30.18
CA PRO A 213 9.16 -7.46 31.05
C PRO A 213 8.35 -7.50 32.35
N LYS A 214 8.15 -8.70 32.89
CA LYS A 214 7.54 -8.84 34.21
C LYS A 214 8.47 -8.20 35.23
N GLU A 215 7.90 -7.49 36.20
CA GLU A 215 8.66 -6.98 37.34
C GLU A 215 9.17 -8.18 38.15
N GLU A 216 10.45 -8.49 38.01
CA GLU A 216 11.12 -9.50 38.83
C GLU A 216 11.61 -8.83 40.11
N ILE A 217 11.02 -9.24 41.24
CA ILE A 217 11.54 -8.87 42.55
C ILE A 217 12.85 -9.60 42.72
N LEU A 218 13.97 -8.87 42.73
CA LEU A 218 15.28 -9.47 42.98
C LEU A 218 15.27 -10.11 44.37
N PRO A 219 15.53 -11.43 44.49
CA PRO A 219 15.62 -12.05 45.80
C PRO A 219 16.80 -11.44 46.56
N THR A 220 16.53 -10.88 47.72
CA THR A 220 17.57 -10.27 48.58
C THR A 220 18.46 -11.31 49.25
N THR A 221 17.97 -12.55 49.39
CA THR A 221 18.69 -13.70 49.94
C THR A 221 18.29 -14.99 49.21
N PRO A 222 19.14 -16.03 49.23
CA PRO A 222 18.79 -17.33 48.67
C PRO A 222 17.65 -17.96 49.50
N ILE A 223 16.54 -18.31 48.84
CA ILE A 223 15.38 -18.98 49.44
C ILE A 223 15.24 -20.36 48.79
N SER A 224 15.02 -21.39 49.62
CA SER A 224 14.71 -22.75 49.17
C SER A 224 13.20 -23.01 49.35
N GLU A 225 12.48 -23.25 48.26
CA GLU A 225 11.05 -23.63 48.31
C GLU A 225 10.91 -25.17 48.25
N GLN A 226 10.50 -25.79 49.36
CA GLN A 226 10.17 -27.22 49.38
C GLN A 226 8.69 -27.43 49.02
N LYS A 227 8.41 -27.91 47.81
CA LYS A 227 7.06 -28.35 47.42
C LYS A 227 6.78 -29.74 48.02
N GLY A 228 6.04 -29.81 49.14
CA GLY A 228 5.48 -31.09 49.62
C GLY A 228 5.27 -31.28 51.13
N ALA A 229 4.95 -30.26 51.94
CA ALA A 229 4.63 -30.46 53.35
C ALA A 229 3.23 -29.90 53.73
N LYS A 230 2.44 -30.70 54.44
CA LYS A 230 1.18 -30.31 55.09
C LYS A 230 1.44 -29.26 56.18
N PRO A 231 0.46 -28.41 56.54
CA PRO A 231 0.70 -27.36 57.53
C PRO A 231 0.83 -27.96 58.94
N GLU A 232 1.98 -27.76 59.58
CA GLU A 232 2.18 -28.01 61.01
C GLU A 232 2.51 -26.71 61.77
N VAL A 233 1.93 -26.66 62.97
CA VAL A 233 1.74 -25.53 63.89
C VAL A 233 2.98 -25.39 64.80
N PRO A 234 3.34 -24.20 65.35
CA PRO A 234 4.66 -23.93 65.92
C PRO A 234 4.84 -24.43 67.36
N VAL A 235 6.07 -24.79 67.75
CA VAL A 235 6.45 -25.15 69.13
C VAL A 235 7.66 -24.31 69.60
N MET A 236 7.49 -23.68 70.77
CA MET A 236 8.47 -22.88 71.51
C MET A 236 9.57 -23.72 72.19
N PRO A 237 10.74 -23.15 72.55
CA PRO A 237 11.63 -23.74 73.55
C PRO A 237 11.49 -23.09 74.94
N GLN A 238 11.57 -23.95 75.95
CA GLN A 238 11.53 -23.69 77.39
C GLN A 238 12.91 -23.29 77.97
N GLY A 239 12.88 -22.50 79.05
CA GLY A 239 13.97 -22.34 80.03
C GLY A 239 13.37 -22.14 81.44
N ALA A 240 13.84 -22.92 82.40
CA ALA A 240 13.34 -23.13 83.78
C ALA A 240 13.92 -22.12 84.82
N PRO A 241 13.70 -22.26 86.15
CA PRO A 241 12.44 -22.33 86.91
C PRO A 241 12.37 -21.36 88.13
N GLY A 242 11.17 -21.21 88.72
CA GLY A 242 10.92 -20.91 90.14
C GLY A 242 10.60 -19.45 90.51
N ASP A 243 9.34 -19.13 90.86
CA ASP A 243 8.79 -19.26 92.22
C ASP A 243 7.28 -18.96 92.22
N VAL A 244 6.57 -19.48 93.23
CA VAL A 244 5.11 -19.53 93.38
C VAL A 244 4.60 -18.25 94.07
N THR A 245 3.40 -17.75 93.72
CA THR A 245 2.26 -17.45 94.66
C THR A 245 1.24 -16.41 94.10
N THR A 246 0.05 -16.95 93.78
CA THR A 246 -1.36 -16.43 93.88
C THR A 246 -1.95 -15.22 93.12
N ARG A 247 -3.04 -15.58 92.40
CA ARG A 247 -4.46 -15.11 92.48
C ARG A 247 -5.01 -13.98 91.57
N SER A 248 -6.10 -14.38 90.89
CA SER A 248 -7.34 -13.64 90.47
C SER A 248 -7.21 -12.51 89.43
N GLY A 249 -8.07 -12.35 88.42
CA GLY A 249 -9.31 -13.02 88.00
C GLY A 249 -10.03 -12.15 86.93
N PHE A 250 -10.87 -12.79 86.12
CA PHE A 250 -12.02 -12.27 85.34
C PHE A 250 -11.84 -11.29 84.15
N GLY A 251 -12.40 -11.69 82.99
CA GLY A 251 -13.50 -10.90 82.37
C GLY A 251 -13.38 -10.45 80.91
N HIS A 252 -14.00 -11.23 80.01
CA HIS A 252 -14.92 -10.85 78.89
C HIS A 252 -14.58 -9.79 77.81
N ALA A 253 -14.90 -10.18 76.56
CA ALA A 253 -15.01 -9.43 75.29
C ALA A 253 -16.09 -8.30 75.31
N PRO A 254 -16.36 -7.45 74.26
CA PRO A 254 -16.08 -7.61 72.82
C PRO A 254 -15.84 -6.32 71.95
N SER A 255 -15.63 -6.53 70.63
CA SER A 255 -15.92 -5.67 69.44
C SER A 255 -15.14 -4.37 69.15
N PRO A 256 -14.76 -4.10 67.88
CA PRO A 256 -14.04 -2.89 67.48
C PRO A 256 -15.00 -1.77 66.99
N GLY A 257 -14.73 -0.55 67.45
CA GLY A 257 -15.29 0.71 66.93
C GLY A 257 -14.33 1.44 66.00
N ARG A 258 -14.92 2.20 65.07
CA ARG A 258 -14.32 3.09 64.06
C ARG A 258 -13.14 3.94 64.58
N GLY A 259 -12.10 4.04 63.76
CA GLY A 259 -11.07 5.08 63.83
C GLY A 259 -10.48 5.34 62.45
N SER A 260 -10.72 6.53 61.92
CA SER A 260 -10.10 7.11 60.72
C SER A 260 -8.61 7.41 60.92
N PRO A 261 -7.74 7.27 59.90
CA PRO A 261 -6.36 7.74 59.98
C PRO A 261 -6.20 9.21 59.52
N PRO A 262 -5.14 9.91 59.97
CA PRO A 262 -4.97 11.35 59.82
C PRO A 262 -4.25 11.76 58.51
N GLN A 263 -4.50 13.01 58.12
CA GLN A 263 -3.89 13.73 56.99
C GLN A 263 -2.46 14.17 57.32
N GLN A 264 -1.56 14.05 56.34
CA GLN A 264 -0.25 14.71 56.34
C GLN A 264 -0.21 15.75 55.21
N GLN A 265 0.00 17.00 55.61
CA GLN A 265 0.12 18.19 54.75
C GLN A 265 1.42 18.15 53.95
N VAL A 266 1.34 18.45 52.65
CA VAL A 266 2.48 18.90 51.85
C VAL A 266 2.22 20.34 51.42
N GLN A 267 3.16 21.21 51.80
CA GLN A 267 3.12 22.65 51.69
C GLN A 267 3.53 23.11 50.28
N MET A 268 2.68 23.93 49.67
CA MET A 268 2.90 24.63 48.41
C MET A 268 3.94 25.75 48.57
N SER A 269 4.88 25.85 47.62
CA SER A 269 5.60 27.10 47.34
C SER A 269 5.87 27.23 45.83
N LEU A 270 5.45 28.38 45.29
CA LEU A 270 5.73 28.88 43.93
C LEU A 270 7.12 29.54 43.90
N PRO A 271 7.79 29.53 42.74
CA PRO A 271 8.02 30.79 42.00
C PRO A 271 7.76 30.57 40.50
N GLY A 272 7.34 31.52 39.66
CA GLY A 272 7.66 32.94 39.57
C GLY A 272 7.85 33.21 38.07
N TYR A 273 6.90 33.94 37.47
CA TYR A 273 6.87 34.27 36.04
C TYR A 273 7.98 35.29 35.73
N LYS A 274 8.91 34.96 34.81
CA LYS A 274 9.75 35.95 34.12
C LYS A 274 9.89 35.61 32.63
N THR A 275 9.21 36.45 31.85
CA THR A 275 9.62 37.10 30.59
C THR A 275 10.14 36.23 29.44
N SER A 276 9.44 36.36 28.30
CA SER A 276 9.83 35.87 26.99
C SER A 276 11.24 36.32 26.59
N GLU A 277 12.12 35.35 26.34
CA GLU A 277 13.31 35.58 25.53
C GLU A 277 12.98 35.30 24.07
N LYS A 278 13.11 36.34 23.26
CA LYS A 278 13.09 36.31 21.80
C LYS A 278 14.18 35.34 21.32
N ILE A 279 13.79 34.31 20.58
CA ILE A 279 14.74 33.51 19.79
C ILE A 279 15.29 34.44 18.70
N SER A 280 16.52 34.90 18.91
CA SER A 280 17.33 35.61 17.93
C SER A 280 17.85 34.61 16.88
N ALA A 281 17.84 35.02 15.61
CA ALA A 281 18.40 34.24 14.52
C ALA A 281 19.90 33.94 14.77
N PRO A 282 20.39 32.71 14.50
CA PRO A 282 21.79 32.39 14.78
C PRO A 282 22.73 33.06 13.77
N LEU A 283 23.81 33.65 14.29
CA LEU A 283 24.94 34.20 13.56
C LEU A 283 25.45 33.21 12.50
N SER A 284 25.53 33.66 11.25
CA SER A 284 26.04 32.89 10.12
C SER A 284 27.55 32.70 10.22
N LEU A 285 28.00 31.61 10.84
CA LEU A 285 29.41 31.19 10.78
C LEU A 285 29.77 30.85 9.33
N VAL A 286 30.79 31.54 8.79
CA VAL A 286 31.32 31.27 7.43
C VAL A 286 32.20 30.02 7.47
N VAL A 287 32.06 29.16 6.47
CA VAL A 287 32.71 27.86 6.33
C VAL A 287 33.35 27.74 4.94
N GLN A 288 34.56 27.18 4.89
CA GLN A 288 35.27 26.87 3.65
C GLN A 288 35.23 25.35 3.38
N LEU A 289 34.96 24.98 2.13
CA LEU A 289 34.78 23.62 1.65
C LEU A 289 35.75 23.33 0.50
N ASN A 290 36.24 22.09 0.43
CA ASN A 290 37.02 21.54 -0.67
C ASN A 290 36.29 20.29 -1.19
N VAL A 291 35.67 20.38 -2.37
CA VAL A 291 34.91 19.29 -3.01
C VAL A 291 35.73 18.76 -4.18
N GLY A 292 36.48 17.67 -3.95
CA GLY A 292 37.32 17.03 -4.97
C GLY A 292 38.33 17.96 -5.66
N GLY A 293 38.83 18.99 -4.94
CA GLY A 293 39.75 19.99 -5.49
C GLY A 293 39.11 21.32 -5.86
N HIS A 294 37.78 21.46 -5.80
CA HIS A 294 37.09 22.73 -5.99
C HIS A 294 36.79 23.42 -4.66
N PHE A 295 37.20 24.68 -4.54
CA PHE A 295 37.08 25.46 -3.30
C PHE A 295 35.81 26.30 -3.29
N TYR A 296 35.03 26.18 -2.22
CA TYR A 296 33.80 26.93 -2.03
C TYR A 296 33.75 27.57 -0.66
N THR A 297 33.22 28.79 -0.59
CA THR A 297 32.98 29.49 0.68
C THR A 297 31.48 29.74 0.84
N THR A 298 30.92 29.40 2.00
CA THR A 298 29.47 29.53 2.26
C THR A 298 29.20 29.70 3.76
N SER A 299 27.95 29.89 4.14
CA SER A 299 27.56 29.94 5.55
C SER A 299 27.06 28.57 6.04
N LEU A 300 27.26 28.29 7.34
CA LEU A 300 26.71 27.10 7.99
C LEU A 300 25.17 27.06 7.90
N GLY A 301 24.52 28.23 7.87
CA GLY A 301 23.07 28.36 7.67
C GLY A 301 22.62 27.87 6.28
N THR A 302 23.41 28.17 5.24
CA THR A 302 23.15 27.72 3.86
C THR A 302 23.25 26.19 3.74
N LEU A 303 24.28 25.58 4.33
CA LEU A 303 24.47 24.12 4.31
C LEU A 303 23.42 23.37 5.13
N ARG A 304 22.91 23.99 6.21
CA ARG A 304 21.87 23.42 7.08
C ARG A 304 20.45 23.84 6.70
N LYS A 305 20.25 24.56 5.58
CA LYS A 305 18.94 25.06 5.14
C LYS A 305 17.89 23.94 5.07
N TYR A 306 18.29 22.76 4.60
CA TYR A 306 17.44 21.58 4.58
C TYR A 306 17.90 20.55 5.62
N PRO A 307 17.16 20.38 6.73
CA PRO A 307 17.55 19.54 7.86
C PRO A 307 17.80 18.06 7.50
N ASP A 308 17.12 17.57 6.46
CA ASP A 308 17.16 16.16 6.04
C ASP A 308 18.20 15.90 4.94
N SER A 309 18.94 16.94 4.54
CA SER A 309 20.00 16.81 3.53
C SER A 309 21.28 16.21 4.12
N LYS A 310 22.05 15.53 3.27
CA LYS A 310 23.36 14.99 3.65
C LYS A 310 24.31 16.12 4.10
N MET A 311 24.16 17.32 3.54
CA MET A 311 24.90 18.51 3.99
C MET A 311 24.54 18.90 5.43
N ALA A 312 23.27 18.94 5.79
CA ALA A 312 22.90 19.24 7.17
C ALA A 312 23.38 18.19 8.17
N GLU A 313 23.38 16.91 7.79
CA GLU A 313 23.91 15.79 8.59
C GLU A 313 25.42 15.93 8.83
N LEU A 314 26.19 16.15 7.76
CA LEU A 314 27.65 16.29 7.83
C LEU A 314 28.10 17.46 8.72
N PHE A 315 27.23 18.46 8.93
CA PHE A 315 27.51 19.63 9.74
C PHE A 315 26.71 19.69 11.06
N ARG A 316 26.02 18.63 11.52
CA ARG A 316 25.10 18.69 12.68
C ARG A 316 25.72 18.47 14.07
N GLY A 317 27.04 18.33 14.20
CA GLY A 317 27.74 18.42 15.50
C GLY A 317 28.37 17.13 16.04
N GLN A 318 28.49 16.04 15.26
CA GLN A 318 29.22 14.83 15.68
C GLN A 318 30.11 14.20 14.59
N SER A 319 30.11 14.71 13.38
CA SER A 319 30.98 14.26 12.29
C SER A 319 32.29 15.05 12.28
N LYS A 320 33.41 14.40 12.64
CA LYS A 320 34.76 14.91 12.31
C LYS A 320 34.96 14.77 10.80
N LEU A 321 34.44 15.71 10.03
CA LEU A 321 34.75 15.80 8.60
C LEU A 321 36.27 15.95 8.45
N PRO A 322 36.91 15.20 7.53
CA PRO A 322 38.31 15.40 7.19
C PRO A 322 38.53 16.86 6.78
N THR A 323 39.63 17.46 7.22
CA THR A 323 40.07 18.77 6.76
C THR A 323 41.32 18.62 5.91
N ASP A 324 41.46 19.47 4.90
CA ASP A 324 42.69 19.53 4.12
C ASP A 324 43.82 20.24 4.90
N ALA A 325 45.01 20.32 4.31
CA ALA A 325 46.18 20.95 4.93
C ALA A 325 45.98 22.43 5.31
N GLU A 326 44.95 23.08 4.75
CA GLU A 326 44.59 24.47 4.97
C GLU A 326 43.39 24.63 5.94
N GLY A 327 42.89 23.52 6.50
CA GLY A 327 41.81 23.51 7.49
C GLY A 327 40.40 23.60 6.89
N ARG A 328 40.22 23.42 5.57
CA ARG A 328 38.90 23.43 4.91
C ARG A 328 38.26 22.05 4.96
N TYR A 329 36.94 21.97 5.09
CA TYR A 329 36.24 20.69 5.12
C TYR A 329 36.29 20.00 3.75
N PHE A 330 36.80 18.77 3.72
CA PHE A 330 36.98 18.00 2.50
C PHE A 330 35.80 17.07 2.22
N ILE A 331 35.35 17.07 0.97
CA ILE A 331 34.32 16.19 0.43
C ILE A 331 34.91 15.47 -0.79
N ASP A 332 35.00 14.16 -0.70
CA ASP A 332 35.52 13.29 -1.77
C ASP A 332 34.45 13.07 -2.85
N ARG A 333 34.28 14.06 -3.74
CA ARG A 333 33.29 14.06 -4.83
C ARG A 333 33.71 15.06 -5.92
N ASP A 334 33.25 14.88 -7.14
CA ASP A 334 33.46 15.87 -8.21
C ASP A 334 32.79 17.21 -7.86
N GLY A 335 33.58 18.26 -7.81
CA GLY A 335 33.14 19.60 -7.41
C GLY A 335 32.54 20.42 -8.54
N ARG A 336 32.58 19.98 -9.80
CA ARG A 336 32.14 20.77 -10.97
C ARG A 336 30.72 21.31 -10.86
N GLN A 337 29.76 20.48 -10.48
CA GLN A 337 28.34 20.84 -10.37
C GLN A 337 27.94 21.30 -8.95
N PHE A 338 28.86 21.28 -8.00
CA PHE A 338 28.58 21.68 -6.61
C PHE A 338 28.22 23.17 -6.50
N GLY A 339 28.74 24.01 -7.40
CA GLY A 339 28.35 25.42 -7.48
C GLY A 339 26.85 25.61 -7.72
N ALA A 340 26.24 24.82 -8.61
CA ALA A 340 24.81 24.89 -8.89
C ALA A 340 23.97 24.45 -7.67
N ILE A 341 24.45 23.43 -6.95
CA ILE A 341 23.85 22.99 -5.69
C ILE A 341 23.89 24.11 -4.64
N LEU A 342 25.05 24.78 -4.48
CA LEU A 342 25.21 25.89 -3.55
C LEU A 342 24.33 27.08 -3.90
N GLU A 343 24.21 27.42 -5.19
CA GLU A 343 23.39 28.55 -5.64
C GLU A 343 21.90 28.29 -5.38
N PHE A 344 21.43 27.05 -5.57
CA PHE A 344 20.10 26.67 -5.15
C PHE A 344 19.91 26.83 -3.63
N LEU A 345 20.86 26.38 -2.81
CA LEU A 345 20.78 26.53 -1.35
C LEU A 345 20.77 28.01 -0.92
N ARG A 346 21.44 28.90 -1.64
CA ARG A 346 21.48 30.35 -1.34
C ARG A 346 20.20 31.07 -1.77
N SER A 347 19.81 30.88 -3.02
CA SER A 347 18.88 31.78 -3.73
C SER A 347 17.61 31.07 -4.22
N ASP A 348 17.47 29.75 -4.00
CA ASP A 348 16.40 28.89 -4.56
C ASP A 348 16.32 28.95 -6.10
N LEU A 349 17.43 29.31 -6.77
CA LEU A 349 17.55 29.35 -8.22
C LEU A 349 17.82 27.97 -8.80
N LEU A 350 17.10 27.60 -9.86
CA LEU A 350 17.27 26.33 -10.55
C LEU A 350 18.41 26.40 -11.57
N PRO A 351 19.17 25.31 -11.76
CA PRO A 351 20.22 25.23 -12.79
C PRO A 351 19.61 25.32 -14.19
N THR A 352 20.24 26.10 -15.07
CA THR A 352 19.86 26.22 -16.49
C THR A 352 20.69 25.33 -17.40
N GLU A 353 21.84 24.85 -16.92
CA GLU A 353 22.82 24.04 -17.65
C GLU A 353 23.12 22.76 -16.88
N ASP A 354 23.59 21.71 -17.56
CA ASP A 354 23.99 20.42 -16.98
C ASP A 354 22.95 19.81 -16.03
N ILE A 355 21.66 19.94 -16.38
CA ILE A 355 20.52 19.59 -15.51
C ILE A 355 20.59 18.11 -15.07
N ARG A 356 21.11 17.22 -15.93
CA ARG A 356 21.24 15.78 -15.63
C ARG A 356 22.30 15.51 -14.57
N GLU A 357 23.45 16.14 -14.70
CA GLU A 357 24.59 16.04 -13.80
C GLU A 357 24.24 16.69 -12.46
N VAL A 358 23.59 17.85 -12.47
CA VAL A 358 23.13 18.52 -11.25
C VAL A 358 22.04 17.70 -10.55
N HIS A 359 21.16 17.03 -11.29
CA HIS A 359 20.19 16.10 -10.70
C HIS A 359 20.87 14.93 -9.98
N ALA A 360 21.91 14.33 -10.58
CA ALA A 360 22.69 13.28 -9.93
C ALA A 360 23.34 13.76 -8.62
N GLU A 361 23.85 14.99 -8.59
CA GLU A 361 24.36 15.62 -7.37
C GLU A 361 23.26 15.90 -6.34
N ALA A 362 22.11 16.41 -6.77
CA ALA A 362 20.98 16.71 -5.89
C ALA A 362 20.47 15.45 -5.17
N VAL A 363 20.44 14.31 -5.88
CA VAL A 363 20.14 12.98 -5.32
C VAL A 363 21.22 12.56 -4.32
N TYR A 364 22.50 12.69 -4.66
CA TYR A 364 23.60 12.31 -3.77
C TYR A 364 23.62 13.11 -2.46
N TYR A 365 23.38 14.42 -2.53
CA TYR A 365 23.30 15.30 -1.35
C TYR A 365 21.94 15.28 -0.65
N ASN A 366 20.98 14.51 -1.18
CA ASN A 366 19.62 14.35 -0.67
C ASN A 366 18.88 15.69 -0.49
N ILE A 367 18.95 16.56 -1.49
CA ILE A 367 18.28 17.86 -1.50
C ILE A 367 16.90 17.70 -2.13
N ARG A 368 15.95 17.15 -1.36
CA ARG A 368 14.61 16.80 -1.86
C ARG A 368 13.89 17.91 -2.63
N PRO A 369 13.92 19.19 -2.20
CA PRO A 369 13.29 20.26 -2.96
C PRO A 369 13.92 20.43 -4.33
N LEU A 370 15.25 20.39 -4.45
CA LEU A 370 15.93 20.52 -5.74
C LEU A 370 15.61 19.34 -6.67
N ILE A 371 15.65 18.11 -6.14
CA ILE A 371 15.30 16.90 -6.91
C ILE A 371 13.91 17.07 -7.53
N LYS A 372 12.92 17.47 -6.73
CA LYS A 372 11.55 17.65 -7.19
C LYS A 372 11.43 18.70 -8.31
N HIS A 373 12.06 19.86 -8.14
CA HIS A 373 11.99 20.92 -9.16
C HIS A 373 12.72 20.52 -10.45
N LEU A 374 13.83 19.77 -10.34
CA LEU A 374 14.55 19.24 -11.49
C LEU A 374 13.72 18.19 -12.24
N GLU A 375 13.07 17.27 -11.52
CA GLU A 375 12.17 16.25 -12.11
C GLU A 375 10.92 16.85 -12.79
N GLU A 376 10.48 18.04 -12.37
CA GLU A 376 9.38 18.79 -12.99
C GLU A 376 9.82 19.61 -14.23
N THR A 377 11.13 19.73 -14.49
CA THR A 377 11.65 20.47 -15.65
C THR A 377 11.40 19.68 -16.94
N PRO A 378 10.97 20.29 -18.06
CA PRO A 378 10.60 19.59 -19.29
C PRO A 378 11.67 18.62 -19.82
N GLN A 379 12.95 18.95 -19.64
CA GLN A 379 14.10 18.16 -20.06
C GLN A 379 14.20 16.81 -19.32
N LEU A 380 13.88 16.79 -18.02
CA LEU A 380 13.96 15.60 -17.17
C LEU A 380 12.61 14.90 -17.00
N PHE A 381 11.50 15.63 -17.04
CA PHE A 381 10.16 15.07 -16.88
C PHE A 381 9.83 14.02 -17.95
N GLY A 382 10.17 14.31 -19.22
CA GLY A 382 9.95 13.38 -20.33
C GLY A 382 10.79 12.10 -20.22
N GLU A 383 12.08 12.24 -19.89
CA GLU A 383 13.04 11.13 -19.86
C GLU A 383 13.00 10.30 -18.56
N LEU A 384 12.84 10.93 -17.39
CA LEU A 384 12.87 10.24 -16.10
C LEU A 384 11.47 9.80 -15.65
N VAL A 385 10.43 10.60 -15.87
CA VAL A 385 9.09 10.28 -15.36
C VAL A 385 8.25 9.62 -16.44
N GLY A 386 8.13 10.26 -17.62
CA GLY A 386 7.31 9.77 -18.72
C GLY A 386 7.79 8.44 -19.28
N ARG A 387 9.07 8.37 -19.67
CA ARG A 387 9.69 7.16 -20.22
C ARG A 387 9.79 6.04 -19.19
N GLN A 388 10.21 6.30 -17.95
CA GLN A 388 10.31 5.24 -16.94
C GLN A 388 8.94 4.67 -16.54
N GLN A 389 7.90 5.50 -16.48
CA GLN A 389 6.53 5.02 -16.30
C GLN A 389 6.03 4.20 -17.48
N PHE A 390 6.46 4.51 -18.71
CA PHE A 390 6.16 3.69 -19.87
C PHE A 390 6.89 2.35 -19.83
N LEU A 391 8.21 2.36 -19.60
CA LEU A 391 9.04 1.16 -19.53
C LEU A 391 8.63 0.21 -18.40
N SER A 392 8.19 0.73 -17.25
CA SER A 392 7.69 -0.11 -16.14
C SER A 392 6.38 -0.83 -16.44
N ARG A 393 5.64 -0.43 -17.48
CA ARG A 393 4.42 -1.12 -17.96
C ARG A 393 4.72 -2.15 -19.04
N LEU A 394 5.95 -2.20 -19.57
CA LEU A 394 6.37 -3.19 -20.54
C LEU A 394 6.91 -4.43 -19.82
N PRO A 395 6.35 -5.63 -20.06
CA PRO A 395 6.89 -6.85 -19.48
C PRO A 395 8.28 -7.13 -20.05
N HIS A 396 9.20 -7.56 -19.18
CA HIS A 396 10.53 -8.07 -19.55
C HIS A 396 11.40 -7.13 -20.40
N TYR A 397 11.15 -5.81 -20.42
CA TYR A 397 11.87 -4.87 -21.28
C TYR A 397 13.40 -4.93 -21.10
N ARG A 398 13.88 -4.89 -19.86
CA ARG A 398 15.33 -4.93 -19.56
C ARG A 398 15.96 -6.25 -19.99
N GLU A 399 15.29 -7.37 -19.69
CA GLU A 399 15.73 -8.71 -20.05
C GLU A 399 15.80 -8.86 -21.58
N ASN A 400 14.80 -8.34 -22.29
CA ASN A 400 14.75 -8.35 -23.75
C ASN A 400 15.88 -7.51 -24.38
N ILE A 401 16.23 -6.35 -23.81
CA ILE A 401 17.38 -5.55 -24.26
C ILE A 401 18.69 -6.34 -24.05
N GLU A 402 18.86 -6.98 -22.89
CA GLU A 402 20.05 -7.79 -22.60
C GLU A 402 20.16 -8.99 -23.54
N VAL A 403 19.05 -9.67 -23.84
CA VAL A 403 18.97 -10.76 -24.82
C VAL A 403 19.31 -10.24 -26.23
N LEU A 404 18.74 -9.11 -26.65
CA LEU A 404 18.99 -8.50 -27.95
C LEU A 404 20.49 -8.21 -28.14
N ILE A 405 21.12 -7.58 -27.15
CA ILE A 405 22.56 -7.29 -27.18
C ILE A 405 23.39 -8.57 -27.19
N ARG A 406 22.98 -9.60 -26.43
CA ARG A 406 23.68 -10.88 -26.39
C ARG A 406 23.67 -11.59 -27.74
N ILE A 407 22.51 -11.63 -28.41
CA ILE A 407 22.37 -12.17 -29.77
C ILE A 407 23.23 -11.34 -30.73
N ALA A 408 23.18 -10.01 -30.61
CA ALA A 408 23.90 -9.10 -31.49
C ALA A 408 25.41 -9.34 -31.43
N ARG A 409 25.95 -9.49 -30.21
CA ARG A 409 27.35 -9.82 -29.95
C ARG A 409 27.73 -11.18 -30.50
N ALA A 410 26.86 -12.18 -30.39
CA ALA A 410 27.12 -13.51 -30.93
C ALA A 410 27.20 -13.50 -32.47
N GLU A 411 26.31 -12.75 -33.13
CA GLU A 411 26.33 -12.58 -34.59
C GLU A 411 27.48 -11.68 -35.09
N ALA A 412 27.93 -10.73 -34.27
CA ALA A 412 29.03 -9.81 -34.59
C ALA A 412 30.36 -10.53 -34.85
N VAL A 413 30.52 -11.74 -34.30
CA VAL A 413 31.71 -12.58 -34.53
C VAL A 413 31.84 -12.96 -36.01
N ALA A 414 30.71 -13.01 -36.75
CA ALA A 414 30.68 -13.43 -38.15
C ALA A 414 30.61 -12.26 -39.15
N ALA A 415 30.13 -11.07 -38.76
CA ALA A 415 29.89 -9.96 -39.67
C ALA A 415 30.06 -8.56 -39.02
N ARG A 416 30.40 -7.57 -39.85
CA ARG A 416 30.50 -6.14 -39.43
C ARG A 416 29.15 -5.56 -38.97
N GLN A 417 28.05 -6.16 -39.44
CA GLN A 417 26.70 -5.79 -39.06
C GLN A 417 25.94 -7.02 -38.58
N SER A 418 25.28 -6.92 -37.43
CA SER A 418 24.36 -7.93 -36.92
C SER A 418 22.93 -7.44 -37.15
N THR A 419 22.06 -8.28 -37.69
CA THR A 419 20.66 -7.90 -37.97
C THR A 419 19.74 -8.82 -37.20
N ILE A 420 19.06 -8.26 -36.20
CA ILE A 420 18.14 -9.02 -35.36
C ILE A 420 16.72 -8.58 -35.62
N MET A 421 15.81 -9.54 -35.65
CA MET A 421 14.39 -9.28 -35.76
C MET A 421 13.79 -9.00 -34.37
N ILE A 422 13.02 -7.94 -34.26
CA ILE A 422 12.17 -7.69 -33.10
C ILE A 422 10.71 -7.71 -33.50
N CYS A 423 9.89 -8.31 -32.64
CA CYS A 423 8.45 -8.31 -32.79
C CYS A 423 7.85 -7.36 -31.74
N VAL A 424 7.01 -6.44 -32.19
CA VAL A 424 6.44 -5.40 -31.33
C VAL A 424 4.92 -5.57 -31.28
N LEU A 425 4.42 -6.09 -30.17
CA LEU A 425 3.01 -6.42 -29.97
C LEU A 425 2.32 -5.34 -29.14
N ARG A 426 1.38 -4.61 -29.72
CA ARG A 426 0.69 -3.54 -28.99
C ARG A 426 -0.48 -4.08 -28.17
N THR A 427 -1.32 -4.92 -28.76
CA THR A 427 -2.56 -5.40 -28.12
C THR A 427 -2.55 -6.90 -27.84
N GLU A 428 -3.42 -7.34 -26.92
CA GLU A 428 -3.63 -8.77 -26.67
C GLU A 428 -4.29 -9.49 -27.86
N GLU A 429 -4.93 -8.75 -28.76
CA GLU A 429 -5.52 -9.30 -30.00
C GLU A 429 -4.44 -9.65 -31.03
N ASP A 430 -3.31 -8.92 -31.04
CA ASP A 430 -2.16 -9.17 -31.90
C ASP A 430 -1.42 -10.47 -31.56
N LEU A 431 -1.57 -10.99 -30.33
CA LEU A 431 -0.95 -12.25 -29.88
C LEU A 431 -1.44 -13.48 -30.65
N ASN A 432 -2.73 -13.54 -31.00
CA ASN A 432 -3.30 -14.67 -31.74
C ASN A 432 -2.86 -14.68 -33.22
N VAL A 433 -2.53 -13.51 -33.77
CA VAL A 433 -1.98 -13.36 -35.12
C VAL A 433 -0.48 -13.68 -35.13
N HIS A 434 0.20 -13.37 -34.03
CA HIS A 434 1.63 -13.61 -33.80
C HIS A 434 2.03 -15.08 -33.75
N GLU A 435 1.26 -15.98 -33.11
CA GLU A 435 1.61 -17.42 -33.08
C GLU A 435 1.70 -18.02 -34.49
N ASN A 436 0.79 -17.62 -35.39
CA ASN A 436 0.81 -18.07 -36.78
C ASN A 436 1.99 -17.51 -37.59
N ALA A 437 2.47 -16.30 -37.26
CA ALA A 437 3.61 -15.66 -37.91
C ALA A 437 4.95 -16.22 -37.41
N ILE A 438 5.08 -16.52 -36.11
CA ILE A 438 6.28 -17.14 -35.55
C ILE A 438 6.51 -18.53 -36.14
N SER A 439 5.49 -19.36 -36.30
CA SER A 439 5.66 -20.69 -36.92
C SER A 439 6.19 -20.63 -38.35
N SER A 440 6.02 -19.48 -39.05
CA SER A 440 6.58 -19.25 -40.38
C SER A 440 8.05 -18.81 -40.32
N LEU A 441 8.46 -18.06 -39.28
CA LEU A 441 9.83 -17.56 -39.08
C LEU A 441 10.75 -18.57 -38.39
N GLU A 442 10.21 -19.45 -37.54
CA GLU A 442 10.94 -20.58 -36.95
C GLU A 442 11.46 -21.56 -38.01
N ALA A 443 10.81 -21.63 -39.18
CA ALA A 443 11.29 -22.38 -40.34
C ALA A 443 12.59 -21.79 -40.93
N ASP A 444 12.81 -20.49 -40.78
CA ASP A 444 13.95 -19.75 -41.35
C ASP A 444 15.11 -19.55 -40.35
N LYS A 445 15.00 -20.07 -39.11
CA LYS A 445 15.99 -19.93 -38.02
C LYS A 445 16.33 -18.48 -37.63
N GLU A 446 15.46 -17.51 -37.89
CA GLU A 446 15.68 -16.13 -37.46
C GLU A 446 15.43 -15.97 -35.95
N SER A 447 16.38 -15.36 -35.23
CA SER A 447 16.21 -15.06 -33.81
C SER A 447 15.30 -13.83 -33.64
N VAL A 448 14.14 -14.00 -33.00
CA VAL A 448 13.15 -12.94 -32.79
C VAL A 448 13.05 -12.58 -31.31
N VAL A 449 13.22 -11.30 -30.97
CA VAL A 449 12.98 -10.78 -29.62
C VAL A 449 11.63 -10.06 -29.56
N THR A 450 10.74 -10.49 -28.67
CA THR A 450 9.37 -9.96 -28.60
C THR A 450 9.20 -8.94 -27.49
N PHE A 451 8.66 -7.76 -27.83
CA PHE A 451 8.30 -6.68 -26.91
C PHE A 451 6.78 -6.50 -26.89
N GLY A 452 6.15 -6.65 -25.73
CA GLY A 452 4.70 -6.51 -25.53
C GLY A 452 4.02 -7.77 -24.99
N PRO A 453 2.68 -7.80 -24.86
CA PRO A 453 1.74 -6.71 -25.16
C PRO A 453 1.76 -5.58 -24.12
N TRP A 454 1.38 -4.35 -24.49
CA TRP A 454 1.26 -3.23 -23.54
C TRP A 454 0.04 -2.34 -23.78
N LYS A 455 -0.67 -2.01 -22.70
CA LYS A 455 -1.88 -1.16 -22.72
C LYS A 455 -1.54 0.30 -22.33
N ALA A 456 -0.53 0.90 -22.96
CA ALA A 456 -0.10 2.28 -22.66
C ALA A 456 -0.35 3.24 -23.83
N SER A 457 -0.42 4.55 -23.53
CA SER A 457 -0.61 5.60 -24.53
C SER A 457 0.53 5.74 -25.56
N PRO A 458 1.82 5.50 -25.23
CA PRO A 458 2.90 5.63 -26.20
C PRO A 458 2.76 4.66 -27.37
N SER A 459 3.18 5.13 -28.54
CA SER A 459 3.16 4.44 -29.82
C SER A 459 4.27 3.39 -29.94
N VAL A 460 4.19 2.58 -31.00
CA VAL A 460 5.27 1.65 -31.37
C VAL A 460 6.57 2.41 -31.62
N GLN A 461 6.51 3.58 -32.25
CA GLN A 461 7.69 4.41 -32.51
C GLN A 461 8.37 4.86 -31.22
N ASP A 462 7.58 5.23 -30.20
CA ASP A 462 8.12 5.62 -28.89
C ASP A 462 8.89 4.46 -28.22
N LEU A 463 8.44 3.21 -28.41
CA LEU A 463 9.17 2.03 -27.95
C LEU A 463 10.48 1.85 -28.71
N LEU A 464 10.47 1.98 -30.04
CA LEU A 464 11.67 1.84 -30.86
C LEU A 464 12.72 2.91 -30.51
N ASP A 465 12.27 4.13 -30.25
CA ASP A 465 13.14 5.23 -29.81
C ASP A 465 13.71 4.94 -28.41
N CYS A 466 12.91 4.36 -27.49
CA CYS A 466 13.41 3.93 -26.19
C CYS A 466 14.48 2.84 -26.28
N ILE A 467 14.25 1.82 -27.14
CA ILE A 467 15.19 0.73 -27.39
C ILE A 467 16.49 1.31 -27.95
N LYS A 468 16.39 2.22 -28.94
CA LYS A 468 17.53 2.89 -29.54
C LYS A 468 18.35 3.66 -28.50
N MET A 469 17.69 4.50 -27.70
CA MET A 469 18.36 5.30 -26.66
C MET A 469 19.09 4.45 -25.63
N ASP A 470 18.49 3.34 -25.17
CA ASP A 470 19.11 2.49 -24.15
C ASP A 470 20.33 1.72 -24.66
N ILE A 471 20.29 1.29 -25.91
CA ILE A 471 21.40 0.57 -26.54
C ILE A 471 22.53 1.54 -26.92
N GLU A 472 22.21 2.73 -27.44
CA GLU A 472 23.20 3.79 -27.72
C GLU A 472 23.89 4.27 -26.43
N LYS A 473 23.14 4.36 -25.32
CA LYS A 473 23.72 4.67 -24.00
C LYS A 473 24.75 3.64 -23.53
N GLN A 474 24.68 2.40 -24.01
CA GLN A 474 25.68 1.36 -23.74
C GLN A 474 26.87 1.38 -24.71
N GLY A 475 26.90 2.32 -25.66
CA GLY A 475 28.01 2.53 -26.58
C GLY A 475 27.90 1.82 -27.93
N TYR A 476 26.73 1.28 -28.29
CA TYR A 476 26.52 0.64 -29.60
C TYR A 476 25.94 1.59 -30.64
N THR A 477 26.30 1.40 -31.90
CA THR A 477 25.67 2.11 -33.03
C THR A 477 24.58 1.23 -33.65
N LEU A 478 23.35 1.74 -33.74
CA LEU A 478 22.22 0.96 -34.25
C LEU A 478 21.31 1.73 -35.22
N SER A 479 20.66 0.98 -36.11
CA SER A 479 19.55 1.48 -36.94
C SER A 479 18.37 0.51 -36.92
N ILE A 480 17.15 1.03 -36.82
CA ILE A 480 15.92 0.24 -36.79
C ILE A 480 15.14 0.51 -38.08
N ARG A 481 14.72 -0.55 -38.79
CA ARG A 481 13.93 -0.46 -40.02
C ARG A 481 12.69 -1.35 -39.92
N SER A 482 11.57 -0.95 -40.52
CA SER A 482 10.41 -1.84 -40.64
C SER A 482 10.74 -3.04 -41.52
N HIS A 483 10.25 -4.21 -41.14
CA HIS A 483 10.37 -5.41 -41.96
C HIS A 483 9.09 -5.58 -42.79
N ASN A 484 9.18 -5.38 -44.10
CA ASN A 484 8.06 -5.59 -45.02
C ASN A 484 8.37 -6.81 -45.88
N THR A 485 7.66 -7.91 -45.66
CA THR A 485 7.80 -9.13 -46.46
C THR A 485 7.21 -8.86 -47.85
N GLU A 486 7.97 -9.14 -48.92
CA GLU A 486 7.53 -8.85 -50.28
C GLU A 486 6.20 -9.53 -50.63
N LYS A 487 5.37 -8.77 -51.35
CA LYS A 487 3.98 -9.08 -51.71
C LYS A 487 3.87 -10.37 -52.52
N SER A 488 3.38 -11.43 -51.89
CA SER A 488 2.61 -12.48 -52.58
C SER A 488 1.13 -12.09 -52.53
N PHE A 489 0.39 -12.31 -53.62
CA PHE A 489 -0.98 -11.84 -53.87
C PHE A 489 -2.05 -12.31 -52.84
N LEU A 490 -1.65 -13.08 -51.81
CA LEU A 490 -2.49 -13.62 -50.74
C LEU A 490 -1.92 -13.48 -49.32
N SER A 491 -0.74 -12.86 -49.12
CA SER A 491 -0.15 -12.73 -47.78
C SER A 491 -0.63 -11.47 -47.07
N ARG A 492 -1.22 -11.61 -45.88
CA ARG A 492 -1.45 -10.48 -44.96
C ARG A 492 -0.10 -9.82 -44.64
N SER A 493 -0.01 -8.49 -44.76
CA SER A 493 1.16 -7.75 -44.29
C SER A 493 1.21 -7.81 -42.76
N TYR A 494 2.35 -8.20 -42.20
CA TYR A 494 2.58 -8.22 -40.76
C TYR A 494 3.34 -6.96 -40.35
N ASP A 495 2.62 -5.88 -39.99
CA ASP A 495 3.20 -4.57 -39.68
C ASP A 495 3.85 -4.47 -38.28
N PHE A 496 4.10 -5.61 -37.62
CA PHE A 496 4.63 -5.69 -36.25
C PHE A 496 6.09 -6.16 -36.15
N PHE A 497 6.77 -6.41 -37.27
CA PHE A 497 8.18 -6.82 -37.30
C PHE A 497 9.13 -5.68 -37.69
N TYR A 498 10.25 -5.58 -36.99
CA TYR A 498 11.30 -4.59 -37.23
C TYR A 498 12.68 -5.24 -37.22
N LYS A 499 13.56 -4.77 -38.12
CA LYS A 499 14.97 -5.15 -38.19
C LYS A 499 15.81 -4.16 -37.39
N VAL A 500 16.53 -4.65 -36.38
CA VAL A 500 17.52 -3.91 -35.61
C VAL A 500 18.90 -4.27 -36.13
N ILE A 501 19.61 -3.30 -36.70
CA ILE A 501 20.91 -3.48 -37.33
C ILE A 501 21.97 -2.83 -36.43
N PHE A 502 22.83 -3.65 -35.83
CA PHE A 502 24.00 -3.20 -35.06
C PHE A 502 25.21 -3.02 -35.98
N THR A 503 25.99 -1.96 -35.78
CA THR A 503 27.27 -1.73 -36.46
C THR A 503 28.40 -1.73 -35.43
N TRP A 504 29.40 -2.59 -35.64
CA TRP A 504 30.40 -2.93 -34.61
C TRP A 504 31.77 -2.24 -34.77
N TRP A 505 32.13 -1.81 -35.98
CA TRP A 505 33.36 -1.04 -36.29
C TRP A 505 33.24 -0.31 -37.62
#